data_AF-A0A7X8IK42-F1
#
_entry.id   AF-A0A7X8IK42-F1
#
_cell.length_a   1.000
_cell.length_b   1.000
_cell.length_c   1.000
_cell.angle_alpha   90.00
_cell.angle_beta   90.00
_cell.angle_gamma   90.00
#
_symmetry.space_group_name_H-M   'P 1'
#
loop_
_entity.id
_entity.type
_entity.pdbx_description
1 polymer ?
#
loop_
_entity_poly.entity_id
_entity_poly.type
_entity_poly.pdbx_seq_one_letter_code
_entity_poly.pdbx_strand_id
1 'polypeptide(L)'
;MKFNKIVLCLLLLGLIPITVFAASAVPNTGGGTKRLDLTKVHKVGNIWLRVSNYGFFGSGDDIVPQYPSLEYPGGSGIDYLYQGALWFGAKKYRRDSAGRKLYWVHDNYQENSETVAEGAAAWHAGLKPVVDTLVTVGFDGDKDLYEFLPAYNPLVSANTGAMDLYDTYNAMDEIATASTRRQKRGVDDDGDGVIDEDFVGYTFPL
;
A
#
# COMPACT_ATOMS: atom_id res chain seq x y z
N MET A 1 -42.93 42.41 20.25
CA MET A 1 -41.79 41.66 20.83
C MET A 1 -40.51 42.11 20.13
N LYS A 2 -39.49 42.59 20.86
CA LYS A 2 -38.19 42.93 20.27
C LYS A 2 -37.43 41.64 20.03
N PHE A 3 -37.29 41.22 18.78
CA PHE A 3 -36.53 40.03 18.42
C PHE A 3 -35.06 40.26 18.78
N ASN A 4 -34.47 39.34 19.56
CA ASN A 4 -33.10 39.47 20.03
C ASN A 4 -32.15 39.28 18.83
N LYS A 5 -31.47 40.37 18.43
CA LYS A 5 -30.59 40.40 17.25
C LYS A 5 -29.50 39.33 17.31
N ILE A 6 -29.06 38.97 18.51
CA ILE A 6 -28.03 37.94 18.74
C ILE A 6 -28.57 36.55 18.35
N VAL A 7 -29.81 36.25 18.73
CA VAL A 7 -30.46 34.96 18.40
C VAL A 7 -30.68 34.85 16.89
N LEU A 8 -31.04 35.96 16.23
CA LEU A 8 -31.17 36.00 14.78
C LEU A 8 -29.83 35.74 14.08
N CYS A 9 -28.73 36.33 14.55
CA CYS A 9 -27.40 36.10 14.00
C CYS A 9 -26.93 34.65 14.18
N LEU A 10 -27.21 34.02 15.32
CA LEU A 10 -26.86 32.61 15.56
C LEU A 10 -27.67 31.64 14.69
N LEU A 11 -28.96 31.93 14.46
CA LEU A 11 -29.79 31.16 13.55
C LEU A 11 -29.32 31.29 12.09
N LEU A 12 -28.86 32.49 11.69
CA LEU A 12 -28.30 32.72 10.36
C LEU A 12 -26.95 32.01 10.17
N LEU A 13 -26.11 31.94 11.19
CA LEU A 13 -24.85 31.18 11.18
C LEU A 13 -25.08 29.67 11.08
N GLY A 14 -26.15 29.15 11.71
CA GLY A 14 -26.53 27.74 11.61
C GLY A 14 -27.12 27.32 10.26
N LEU A 15 -27.48 28.28 9.39
CA LEU A 15 -28.00 28.03 8.03
C LEU A 15 -26.89 27.98 6.97
N ILE A 16 -25.63 28.22 7.32
CA ILE A 16 -24.51 28.11 6.39
C ILE A 16 -23.97 26.67 6.49
N PRO A 17 -24.22 25.78 5.52
CA PRO A 17 -23.55 24.49 5.50
C PRO A 17 -22.05 24.73 5.32
N ILE A 18 -21.27 24.47 6.38
CA ILE A 18 -19.81 24.48 6.32
C ILE A 18 -19.38 23.16 5.68
N THR A 19 -19.48 23.09 4.35
CA THR A 19 -18.81 22.05 3.58
C THR A 19 -17.69 22.72 2.79
N VAL A 20 -16.58 22.99 3.49
CA VAL A 20 -15.32 23.32 2.81
C VAL A 20 -14.72 21.99 2.37
N PHE A 21 -15.01 21.59 1.14
CA PHE A 21 -14.21 20.56 0.49
C PHE A 21 -12.87 21.20 0.13
N ALA A 22 -11.76 20.58 0.52
CA ALA A 22 -10.48 20.90 -0.06
C ALA A 22 -10.59 20.66 -1.57
N ALA A 23 -10.38 21.69 -2.38
CA ALA A 23 -10.29 21.50 -3.82
C ALA A 23 -9.07 20.60 -4.08
N SER A 24 -9.30 19.40 -4.62
CA SER A 24 -8.19 18.61 -5.17
C SER A 24 -7.53 19.42 -6.28
N ALA A 25 -6.20 19.31 -6.39
CA ALA A 25 -5.49 19.94 -7.49
C ALA A 25 -6.00 19.36 -8.81
N VAL A 26 -6.64 20.19 -9.64
CA VAL A 26 -6.99 19.81 -11.00
C VAL A 26 -5.69 19.74 -11.80
N PRO A 27 -5.35 18.60 -12.42
CA PRO A 27 -4.12 18.49 -13.20
C PRO A 27 -4.12 19.55 -14.30
N ASN A 28 -3.08 20.38 -14.33
CA ASN A 28 -2.93 21.46 -15.30
C ASN A 28 -2.91 20.87 -16.73
N THR A 29 -3.98 21.08 -17.51
CA THR A 29 -4.12 20.62 -18.90
C THR A 29 -3.34 21.46 -19.91
N GLY A 30 -2.63 22.51 -19.45
CA GLY A 30 -1.82 23.39 -20.28
C GLY A 30 -0.46 22.80 -20.66
N GLY A 31 -0.38 22.12 -21.81
CA GLY A 31 0.80 22.09 -22.69
C GLY A 31 2.06 21.31 -22.24
N GLY A 32 2.13 20.87 -20.99
CA GLY A 32 3.27 20.11 -20.45
C GLY A 32 2.87 18.98 -19.51
N THR A 33 1.65 18.43 -19.66
CA THR A 33 1.24 17.25 -18.90
C THR A 33 2.21 16.11 -19.20
N LYS A 34 2.81 15.50 -18.17
CA LYS A 34 3.30 14.13 -18.28
C LYS A 34 2.08 13.31 -18.72
N ARG A 35 1.90 13.12 -20.03
CA ARG A 35 0.77 12.36 -20.54
C ARG A 35 0.96 10.95 -20.03
N LEU A 36 0.07 10.53 -19.13
CA LEU A 36 -0.06 9.15 -18.75
C LEU A 36 -0.25 8.38 -20.06
N ASP A 37 0.69 7.50 -20.40
CA ASP A 37 0.56 6.72 -21.63
C ASP A 37 -0.45 5.62 -21.37
N LEU A 38 -1.68 5.84 -21.84
CA LEU A 38 -2.80 4.92 -21.66
C LEU A 38 -2.96 3.91 -22.81
N THR A 39 -2.12 3.99 -23.86
CA THR A 39 -2.50 3.43 -25.17
C THR A 39 -1.58 2.34 -25.70
N LYS A 40 -0.32 2.27 -25.22
CA LYS A 40 0.66 1.32 -25.75
C LYS A 40 0.52 -0.03 -25.07
N VAL A 41 0.39 -1.08 -25.87
CA VAL A 41 0.21 -2.45 -25.40
C VAL A 41 0.95 -3.43 -26.30
N HIS A 42 1.56 -4.44 -25.68
CA HIS A 42 2.17 -5.57 -26.36
C HIS A 42 1.18 -6.74 -26.37
N LYS A 43 0.78 -7.19 -27.57
CA LYS A 43 -0.13 -8.35 -27.76
C LYS A 43 0.42 -9.33 -28.81
N VAL A 44 1.70 -9.65 -28.73
CA VAL A 44 2.37 -10.54 -29.70
C VAL A 44 2.77 -11.83 -29.01
N GLY A 45 2.38 -12.97 -29.57
CA GLY A 45 2.63 -14.29 -28.97
C GLY A 45 1.78 -14.54 -27.73
N ASN A 46 2.32 -15.31 -26.78
CA ASN A 46 1.59 -15.78 -25.59
C ASN A 46 1.79 -14.89 -24.35
N ILE A 47 2.52 -13.79 -24.44
CA ILE A 47 2.68 -12.86 -23.31
C ILE A 47 2.10 -11.53 -23.77
N TRP A 48 1.00 -11.09 -23.14
CA TRP A 48 0.43 -9.78 -23.44
C TRP A 48 0.64 -8.84 -22.26
N LEU A 49 1.11 -7.62 -22.52
CA LEU A 49 1.54 -6.70 -21.47
C LEU A 49 1.37 -5.26 -21.89
N ARG A 50 0.72 -4.46 -21.05
CA ARG A 50 0.86 -2.99 -21.04
C ARG A 50 1.70 -2.57 -19.84
N VAL A 51 2.59 -1.60 -20.07
CA VAL A 51 3.33 -0.91 -19.01
C VAL A 51 3.05 0.58 -19.15
N SER A 52 2.52 1.20 -18.11
CA SER A 52 2.34 2.64 -18.06
C SER A 52 3.61 3.37 -17.64
N ASN A 53 3.71 4.67 -17.95
CA ASN A 53 4.81 5.52 -17.50
C ASN A 53 4.66 6.03 -16.04
N TYR A 54 3.71 5.47 -15.28
CA TYR A 54 3.42 5.84 -13.89
C TYR A 54 3.20 4.62 -12.98
N GLY A 55 3.69 3.44 -13.40
CA GLY A 55 3.86 2.29 -12.52
C GLY A 55 2.80 1.19 -12.65
N PHE A 56 1.66 1.43 -13.29
CA PHE A 56 0.65 0.38 -13.51
C PHE A 56 0.99 -0.53 -14.69
N PHE A 57 0.70 -1.82 -14.51
CA PHE A 57 0.60 -2.81 -15.59
C PHE A 57 -0.87 -2.96 -16.01
N GLY A 58 -1.12 -3.29 -17.28
CA GLY A 58 -2.48 -3.47 -17.81
C GLY A 58 -3.42 -2.31 -17.55
N SER A 59 -4.57 -2.55 -16.93
CA SER A 59 -5.57 -1.50 -16.68
C SER A 59 -5.34 -0.68 -15.42
N GLY A 60 -4.63 -1.23 -14.41
CA GLY A 60 -4.74 -0.70 -13.05
C GLY A 60 -6.20 -0.61 -12.60
N ASP A 61 -6.54 0.44 -11.86
CA ASP A 61 -7.89 0.61 -11.29
C ASP A 61 -8.90 1.27 -12.23
N ASP A 62 -8.46 2.19 -13.10
CA ASP A 62 -9.37 3.17 -13.72
C ASP A 62 -9.36 3.21 -15.26
N ILE A 63 -8.55 2.38 -15.93
CA ILE A 63 -8.41 2.47 -17.39
C ILE A 63 -9.48 1.66 -18.12
N VAL A 64 -10.17 2.34 -19.05
CA VAL A 64 -11.10 1.74 -20.01
C VAL A 64 -10.63 2.06 -21.44
N PRO A 65 -10.54 1.08 -22.36
CA PRO A 65 -10.87 -0.34 -22.20
C PRO A 65 -9.84 -1.10 -21.35
N GLN A 66 -10.20 -2.31 -20.91
CA GLN A 66 -9.31 -3.19 -20.17
C GLN A 66 -8.08 -3.60 -21.01
N TYR A 67 -6.90 -3.57 -20.40
CA TYR A 67 -5.61 -3.92 -20.99
C TYR A 67 -4.92 -5.04 -20.18
N PRO A 68 -4.17 -5.93 -20.85
CA PRO A 68 -3.49 -7.06 -20.22
C PRO A 68 -2.35 -6.62 -19.29
N SER A 69 -2.30 -7.24 -18.12
CA SER A 69 -1.37 -6.99 -17.02
C SER A 69 -0.43 -8.20 -16.83
N LEU A 70 0.41 -8.45 -17.85
CA LEU A 70 1.19 -9.69 -18.03
C LEU A 70 0.29 -10.91 -18.19
N GLU A 71 -0.59 -10.88 -19.18
CA GLU A 71 -1.51 -11.96 -19.47
C GLU A 71 -0.77 -13.15 -20.09
N TYR A 72 -0.91 -14.33 -19.48
CA TYR A 72 -0.32 -15.58 -19.98
C TYR A 72 -1.25 -16.79 -19.80
N PRO A 73 -1.48 -17.59 -20.86
CA PRO A 73 -1.20 -17.31 -22.25
C PRO A 73 -2.05 -16.13 -22.75
N GLY A 74 -1.49 -15.24 -23.56
CA GLY A 74 -2.21 -14.09 -24.10
C GLY A 74 -3.55 -14.47 -24.75
N GLY A 75 -4.62 -13.78 -24.38
CA GLY A 75 -6.01 -14.09 -24.71
C GLY A 75 -6.75 -14.93 -23.65
N SER A 76 -6.11 -15.34 -22.55
CA SER A 76 -6.73 -16.09 -21.44
C SER A 76 -7.58 -15.25 -20.49
N GLY A 77 -7.37 -13.94 -20.43
CA GLY A 77 -7.96 -13.05 -19.43
C GLY A 77 -7.33 -13.15 -18.04
N ILE A 78 -6.23 -13.89 -17.87
CA ILE A 78 -5.54 -14.06 -16.57
C ILE A 78 -4.33 -13.14 -16.49
N ASP A 79 -4.39 -12.16 -15.60
CA ASP A 79 -3.33 -11.18 -15.35
C ASP A 79 -2.46 -11.55 -14.15
N TYR A 80 -1.16 -11.24 -14.25
CA TYR A 80 -0.15 -11.66 -13.27
C TYR A 80 0.63 -10.52 -12.64
N LEU A 81 0.58 -9.32 -13.21
CA LEU A 81 1.22 -8.13 -12.66
C LEU A 81 0.18 -7.05 -12.49
N TYR A 82 0.17 -6.40 -11.33
CA TYR A 82 -0.73 -5.27 -11.10
C TYR A 82 0.04 -3.93 -11.19
N GLN A 83 1.14 -3.82 -10.45
CA GLN A 83 1.88 -2.57 -10.35
C GLN A 83 3.37 -2.77 -10.06
N GLY A 84 4.20 -1.85 -10.56
CA GLY A 84 5.60 -1.67 -10.20
C GLY A 84 5.82 -0.29 -9.56
N ALA A 85 6.49 -0.29 -8.41
CA ALA A 85 6.78 0.92 -7.66
C ALA A 85 8.23 0.95 -7.18
N LEU A 86 8.76 2.15 -6.97
CA LEU A 86 10.07 2.32 -6.34
C LEU A 86 9.94 2.16 -4.83
N TRP A 87 10.82 1.39 -4.22
CA TRP A 87 10.90 1.28 -2.78
C TRP A 87 12.02 2.18 -2.27
N PHE A 88 11.68 3.08 -1.35
CA PHE A 88 12.65 3.96 -0.72
C PHE A 88 12.89 3.51 0.72
N GLY A 89 14.15 3.34 1.07
CA GLY A 89 14.59 3.02 2.42
C GLY A 89 15.32 4.19 3.07
N ALA A 90 15.11 4.38 4.37
CA ALA A 90 15.85 5.35 5.17
C ALA A 90 16.26 4.74 6.51
N LYS A 91 17.36 5.25 7.09
CA LYS A 91 17.77 4.94 8.46
C LYS A 91 17.62 6.20 9.31
N LYS A 92 16.95 6.07 10.46
CA LYS A 92 16.72 7.20 11.37
C LYS A 92 17.08 6.80 12.79
N TYR A 93 17.82 7.65 13.49
CA TYR A 93 18.03 7.46 14.93
C TYR A 93 16.71 7.62 15.67
N ARG A 94 16.34 6.62 16.46
CA ARG A 94 15.15 6.69 17.31
C ARG A 94 15.36 7.73 18.40
N ARG A 95 14.30 8.48 18.70
CA ARG A 95 14.31 9.51 19.73
C ARG A 95 13.14 9.35 20.68
N ASP A 96 13.33 9.79 21.92
CA ASP A 96 12.23 9.90 22.89
C ASP A 96 11.36 11.13 22.61
N SER A 97 10.33 11.33 23.43
CA SER A 97 9.42 12.49 23.34
C SER A 97 10.11 13.84 23.57
N ALA A 98 11.28 13.86 24.20
CA ALA A 98 12.11 15.05 24.38
C ALA A 98 13.12 15.26 23.23
N GLY A 99 13.12 14.38 22.22
CA GLY A 99 14.01 14.46 21.06
C GLY A 99 15.42 13.95 21.30
N ARG A 100 15.71 13.27 22.42
CA ARG A 100 17.02 12.68 22.72
C ARG A 100 17.18 11.34 22.02
N LYS A 101 18.39 11.00 21.53
CA LYS A 101 18.63 9.70 20.90
C LYS A 101 18.43 8.56 21.89
N LEU A 102 17.87 7.45 21.43
CA LEU A 102 17.79 6.21 22.20
C LEU A 102 18.97 5.29 21.88
N TYR A 103 19.41 4.53 22.88
CA TYR A 103 20.50 3.57 22.81
C TYR A 103 20.05 2.24 23.42
N TRP A 104 20.52 1.12 22.88
CA TRP A 104 20.27 -0.20 23.46
C TRP A 104 21.03 -0.34 24.78
N VAL A 105 20.35 -0.82 25.83
CA VAL A 105 21.02 -1.12 27.12
C VAL A 105 21.84 -2.40 27.00
N HIS A 106 21.41 -3.33 26.15
CA HIS A 106 22.03 -4.64 25.96
C HIS A 106 22.56 -4.82 24.54
N ASP A 107 23.66 -5.56 24.40
CA ASP A 107 24.22 -5.88 23.08
C ASP A 107 23.33 -6.83 22.26
N ASN A 108 22.64 -7.76 22.92
CA ASN A 108 21.67 -8.66 22.30
C ASN A 108 20.25 -8.07 22.36
N TYR A 109 20.03 -7.02 21.58
CA TYR A 109 18.77 -6.28 21.55
C TYR A 109 17.58 -7.06 20.95
N GLN A 110 17.82 -8.25 20.41
CA GLN A 110 16.78 -9.16 19.89
C GLN A 110 16.04 -9.88 21.04
N GLU A 111 16.73 -10.15 22.14
CA GLU A 111 16.15 -10.80 23.32
C GLU A 111 15.71 -9.79 24.38
N ASN A 112 16.33 -8.60 24.40
CA ASN A 112 15.97 -7.53 25.32
C ASN A 112 16.01 -6.16 24.61
N SER A 113 14.83 -5.62 24.35
CA SER A 113 14.62 -4.36 23.64
C SER A 113 14.62 -3.13 24.56
N GLU A 114 15.16 -3.22 25.77
CA GLU A 114 15.29 -2.08 26.68
C GLU A 114 16.21 -1.00 26.09
N THR A 115 15.77 0.24 26.20
CA THR A 115 16.48 1.40 25.66
C THR A 115 16.67 2.49 26.71
N VAL A 116 17.76 3.23 26.58
CA VAL A 116 18.09 4.39 27.42
C VAL A 116 18.27 5.64 26.56
N ALA A 117 17.77 6.78 27.03
CA ALA A 117 17.92 8.06 26.36
C ALA A 117 19.31 8.66 26.59
N GLU A 118 19.82 9.37 25.59
CA GLU A 118 21.06 10.15 25.65
C GLU A 118 21.09 11.06 26.90
N GLY A 119 22.17 10.96 27.68
CA GLY A 119 22.37 11.74 28.91
C GLY A 119 21.57 11.26 30.13
N ALA A 120 20.81 10.16 30.05
CA ALA A 120 20.25 9.53 31.24
C ALA A 120 21.34 8.84 32.08
N ALA A 121 21.04 8.50 33.34
CA ALA A 121 22.02 7.95 34.27
C ALA A 121 22.68 6.64 33.80
N ALA A 122 21.94 5.79 33.08
CA ALA A 122 22.45 4.53 32.52
C ALA A 122 23.10 4.69 31.14
N TRP A 123 23.13 5.90 30.58
CA TRP A 123 23.72 6.15 29.27
C TRP A 123 25.24 6.32 29.36
N HIS A 124 25.96 5.76 28.40
CA HIS A 124 27.38 6.02 28.17
C HIS A 124 27.72 5.93 26.68
N ALA A 125 28.83 6.55 26.27
CA ALA A 125 29.24 6.65 24.86
C ALA A 125 29.53 5.31 24.16
N GLY A 126 29.66 4.23 24.92
CA GLY A 126 29.88 2.88 24.39
C GLY A 126 28.60 2.17 23.93
N LEU A 127 27.42 2.69 24.28
CA LEU A 127 26.16 2.08 23.88
C LEU A 127 25.90 2.28 22.38
N LYS A 128 25.20 1.30 21.77
CA LYS A 128 24.81 1.35 20.36
C LYS A 128 23.51 2.14 20.21
N PRO A 129 23.46 3.13 19.29
CA PRO A 129 22.24 3.88 19.06
C PRO A 129 21.17 2.99 18.44
N VAL A 130 19.92 3.21 18.83
CA VAL A 130 18.76 2.59 18.20
C VAL A 130 18.53 3.26 16.85
N VAL A 131 18.58 2.47 15.78
CA VAL A 131 18.38 2.93 14.41
C VAL A 131 17.18 2.20 13.82
N ASP A 132 16.19 2.99 13.45
CA ASP A 132 15.00 2.51 12.74
C ASP A 132 15.30 2.44 11.26
N THR A 133 15.00 1.30 10.66
CA THR A 133 14.91 1.17 9.20
C THR A 133 13.47 1.53 8.83
N LEU A 134 13.33 2.55 8.01
CA LEU A 134 12.05 2.99 7.48
C LEU A 134 11.98 2.65 5.99
N VAL A 135 10.79 2.31 5.52
CA VAL A 135 10.48 2.01 4.13
C VAL A 135 9.25 2.80 3.73
N THR A 136 9.23 3.30 2.51
CA THR A 136 8.04 3.79 1.85
C THR A 136 8.03 3.30 0.41
N VAL A 137 6.84 3.13 -0.14
CA VAL A 137 6.65 2.82 -1.54
C VAL A 137 6.35 4.14 -2.27
N GLY A 138 7.13 4.43 -3.29
CA GLY A 138 7.00 5.59 -4.16
C GLY A 138 5.83 5.47 -5.14
N PHE A 139 4.69 5.03 -4.63
CA PHE A 139 3.45 4.93 -5.36
C PHE A 139 2.37 5.77 -4.67
N ASP A 140 1.60 6.47 -5.49
CA ASP A 140 0.50 7.34 -5.11
C ASP A 140 -0.79 6.53 -5.15
N GLY A 141 -1.13 5.81 -4.07
CA GLY A 141 -2.39 5.05 -4.09
C GLY A 141 -2.67 4.05 -2.98
N ASP A 142 -1.97 4.07 -1.85
CA ASP A 142 -2.58 3.56 -0.62
C ASP A 142 -2.65 4.72 0.38
N LYS A 143 -3.78 5.46 0.32
CA LYS A 143 -4.14 6.62 1.15
C LYS A 143 -3.22 7.86 1.13
N ASP A 144 -2.50 8.13 0.05
CA ASP A 144 -1.60 9.29 -0.05
C ASP A 144 -0.60 9.37 1.13
N LEU A 145 -0.19 8.21 1.64
CA LEU A 145 0.71 8.10 2.79
C LEU A 145 2.12 8.52 2.37
N TYR A 146 2.41 9.82 2.44
CA TYR A 146 3.75 10.40 2.26
C TYR A 146 4.65 10.18 3.47
N GLU A 147 4.62 8.99 4.08
CA GLU A 147 5.42 8.67 5.24
C GLU A 147 6.32 7.44 5.05
N PHE A 148 7.50 7.55 5.65
CA PHE A 148 8.42 6.45 5.85
C PHE A 148 7.94 5.64 7.06
N LEU A 149 7.35 4.48 6.81
CA LEU A 149 6.90 3.55 7.85
C LEU A 149 8.07 2.68 8.33
N PRO A 150 8.09 2.22 9.58
CA PRO A 150 9.06 1.21 10.00
C PRO A 150 9.00 -0.03 9.09
N ALA A 151 10.16 -0.56 8.69
CA ALA A 151 10.31 -1.73 7.82
C ALA A 151 9.77 -3.03 8.44
N TYR A 152 9.46 -3.00 9.73
CA TYR A 152 8.82 -4.05 10.49
C TYR A 152 7.54 -3.47 11.06
N ASN A 153 6.43 -4.21 11.06
CA ASN A 153 5.20 -3.73 11.68
C ASN A 153 5.37 -3.81 13.21
N PRO A 154 5.53 -2.69 13.94
CA PRO A 154 5.68 -2.74 15.39
C PRO A 154 4.41 -3.24 16.10
N LEU A 155 3.28 -3.33 15.38
CA LEU A 155 2.07 -3.99 15.86
C LEU A 155 2.23 -5.51 15.84
N VAL A 156 2.99 -6.14 14.92
CA VAL A 156 3.08 -7.61 14.87
C VAL A 156 3.81 -8.20 16.09
N SER A 157 4.86 -7.55 16.59
CA SER A 157 5.61 -8.08 17.75
C SER A 157 4.90 -7.91 19.10
N ALA A 158 3.89 -7.04 19.18
CA ALA A 158 3.18 -6.70 20.43
C ALA A 158 1.66 -6.94 20.36
N ASN A 159 1.13 -7.27 19.18
CA ASN A 159 -0.27 -7.61 18.96
C ASN A 159 -0.33 -9.07 18.51
N THR A 160 -0.63 -9.95 19.47
CA THR A 160 -0.81 -11.39 19.21
C THR A 160 -1.79 -11.66 18.08
N GLY A 161 -2.85 -10.85 17.94
CA GLY A 161 -3.81 -10.99 16.83
C GLY A 161 -3.25 -10.62 15.45
N ALA A 162 -2.20 -9.80 15.36
CA ALA A 162 -1.54 -9.50 14.08
C ALA A 162 -0.47 -10.55 13.71
N MET A 163 0.15 -11.17 14.72
CA MET A 163 1.09 -12.28 14.54
C MET A 163 0.37 -13.54 14.06
N ASP A 164 -0.79 -13.85 14.64
CA ASP A 164 -1.64 -14.98 14.21
C ASP A 164 -2.10 -14.81 12.75
N LEU A 165 -2.44 -13.58 12.33
CA LEU A 165 -2.78 -13.28 10.93
C LEU A 165 -1.58 -13.46 10.01
N TYR A 166 -0.40 -12.95 10.38
CA TYR A 166 0.81 -13.16 9.59
C TYR A 166 1.11 -14.64 9.42
N ASP A 167 1.10 -15.43 10.50
CA ASP A 167 1.38 -16.87 10.42
C ASP A 167 0.33 -17.61 9.60
N THR A 168 -0.95 -17.22 9.70
CA THR A 168 -2.05 -17.79 8.91
C THR A 168 -1.87 -17.53 7.42
N TYR A 169 -1.61 -16.28 7.02
CA TYR A 169 -1.51 -15.93 5.60
C TYR A 169 -0.15 -16.28 4.98
N ASN A 170 0.93 -16.22 5.75
CA ASN A 170 2.26 -16.62 5.26
C ASN A 170 2.32 -18.12 4.97
N ALA A 171 1.53 -18.95 5.68
CA ALA A 171 1.37 -20.36 5.34
C ALA A 171 0.56 -20.58 4.03
N MET A 172 -0.20 -19.59 3.58
CA MET A 172 -0.93 -19.61 2.30
C MET A 172 -0.12 -19.00 1.14
N ASP A 173 1.05 -18.42 1.42
CA ASP A 173 1.93 -17.83 0.39
C ASP A 173 2.71 -18.94 -0.33
N GLU A 174 2.09 -19.49 -1.37
CA GLU A 174 2.61 -20.61 -2.15
C GLU A 174 3.07 -20.17 -3.55
N ILE A 175 4.03 -20.91 -4.11
CA ILE A 175 4.44 -20.74 -5.51
C ILE A 175 3.29 -21.25 -6.40
N ALA A 176 2.87 -20.46 -7.39
CA ALA A 176 1.90 -20.91 -8.39
C ALA A 176 2.41 -22.18 -9.11
N THR A 177 1.73 -23.31 -8.88
CA THR A 177 2.08 -24.62 -9.47
C THR A 177 1.15 -25.04 -10.61
N ALA A 178 0.03 -24.33 -10.78
CA ALA A 178 -0.96 -24.63 -11.80
C ALA A 178 -0.55 -24.10 -13.18
N SER A 179 -0.98 -24.81 -14.22
CA SER A 179 -0.75 -24.43 -15.60
C SER A 179 -2.07 -24.42 -16.36
N THR A 180 -2.31 -23.34 -17.08
CA THR A 180 -3.46 -23.18 -18.00
C THR A 180 -3.57 -24.29 -19.06
N ARG A 181 -2.48 -25.06 -19.26
CA ARG A 181 -2.46 -26.24 -20.16
C ARG A 181 -3.14 -27.47 -19.58
N ARG A 182 -3.19 -27.62 -18.25
CA ARG A 182 -3.63 -28.84 -17.57
C ARG A 182 -4.75 -28.61 -16.55
N GLN A 183 -4.79 -27.43 -15.93
CA GLN A 183 -5.77 -27.09 -14.91
C GLN A 183 -6.81 -26.11 -15.48
N LYS A 184 -7.97 -26.66 -15.84
CA LYS A 184 -9.15 -25.91 -16.29
C LYS A 184 -10.34 -26.27 -15.41
N ARG A 185 -10.66 -25.42 -14.43
CA ARG A 185 -11.71 -25.68 -13.44
C ARG A 185 -12.88 -24.75 -13.70
N GLY A 186 -12.69 -23.43 -13.54
CA GLY A 186 -13.73 -22.45 -13.79
C GLY A 186 -14.97 -22.71 -12.94
N VAL A 187 -14.77 -23.11 -11.68
CA VAL A 187 -15.85 -23.50 -10.75
C VAL A 187 -15.93 -22.46 -9.65
N ASP A 188 -17.09 -21.82 -9.55
CA ASP A 188 -17.56 -21.06 -8.39
C ASP A 188 -17.77 -22.06 -7.25
N ASP A 189 -16.83 -22.11 -6.30
CA ASP A 189 -16.81 -23.15 -5.26
C ASP A 189 -17.39 -22.69 -3.91
N ASP A 190 -17.67 -21.39 -3.75
CA ASP A 190 -18.40 -20.83 -2.63
C ASP A 190 -19.85 -20.38 -2.95
N GLY A 191 -20.21 -20.29 -4.23
CA GLY A 191 -21.56 -20.06 -4.73
C GLY A 191 -21.97 -18.58 -4.81
N ASP A 192 -21.03 -17.64 -4.82
CA ASP A 192 -21.30 -16.20 -4.90
C ASP A 192 -21.54 -15.70 -6.35
N GLY A 193 -21.35 -16.58 -7.34
CA GLY A 193 -21.51 -16.29 -8.76
C GLY A 193 -20.25 -15.74 -9.44
N VAL A 194 -19.13 -15.68 -8.72
CA VAL A 194 -17.80 -15.32 -9.19
C VAL A 194 -16.93 -16.58 -9.22
N ILE A 195 -15.85 -16.55 -10.00
CA ILE A 195 -14.86 -17.64 -10.07
C ILE A 195 -13.52 -17.01 -9.71
N ASP A 196 -13.31 -16.77 -8.42
CA ASP A 196 -12.12 -16.09 -7.87
C ASP A 196 -11.34 -16.95 -6.86
N GLU A 197 -11.84 -18.15 -6.56
CA GLU A 197 -11.21 -19.15 -5.68
C GLU A 197 -10.26 -20.08 -6.45
N ASP A 198 -10.33 -20.06 -7.77
CA ASP A 198 -9.39 -20.74 -8.64
C ASP A 198 -7.99 -20.09 -8.51
N PHE A 199 -7.03 -20.87 -8.02
CA PHE A 199 -5.65 -20.40 -7.84
C PHE A 199 -5.03 -19.84 -9.13
N VAL A 200 -4.03 -18.98 -8.96
CA VAL A 200 -3.23 -18.43 -10.06
C VAL A 200 -2.71 -19.55 -10.97
N GLY A 201 -3.02 -19.45 -12.27
CA GLY A 201 -2.64 -20.44 -13.29
C GLY A 201 -3.74 -21.43 -13.69
N TYR A 202 -4.89 -21.42 -13.03
CA TYR A 202 -6.12 -22.05 -13.51
C TYR A 202 -6.76 -21.17 -14.58
N THR A 203 -7.41 -21.77 -15.57
CA THR A 203 -8.12 -21.04 -16.64
C THR A 203 -9.54 -21.59 -16.81
N PHE A 204 -10.42 -20.81 -17.41
CA PHE A 204 -11.74 -21.30 -17.79
C PHE A 204 -11.62 -22.52 -18.73
N PRO A 205 -12.50 -23.54 -18.57
CA PRO A 205 -12.69 -24.58 -19.57
C PRO A 205 -13.00 -23.94 -20.94
N LEU A 206 -12.45 -24.52 -22.01
CA LEU A 206 -12.82 -24.14 -23.39
C LEU A 206 -14.15 -24.80 -23.77
#